data_AF-A0AAU7CLS4-F1
#
_entry.id   AF-A0AAU7CLS4-F1
#
_cell.length_a   1.000
_cell.length_b   1.000
_cell.length_c   1.000
_cell.angle_alpha   90.00
_cell.angle_beta   90.00
_cell.angle_gamma   90.00
#
_symmetry.space_group_name_H-M   'P 1'
#
loop_
_entity.id
_entity.type
_entity.pdbx_description
1 polymer ?
#
loop_
_entity_poly.entity_id
_entity_poly.type
_entity_poly.pdbx_seq_one_letter_code
_entity_poly.pdbx_strand_id
1 'polypeptide(L)'
;MIAVFKWSDERRTAALLLAEGNLTDAQIATQAGVCRQTIWNWKQIPEFTATIESHLEEFRQEVRRRGLASRERRIRALNDRWDRLQRIMEERAADPKMADVPGGSTGLLLHNVKGVGAGEKAKLLDIYAVDTRLLKELRELEKQAAQELGQWVERQEVRQLTKAYVTVGPDDL
;
A
#
# COMPACT_ATOMS: atom_id res chain seq x y z
N MET A 1 -13.03 3.08 -48.49
CA MET A 1 -11.79 3.69 -48.01
C MET A 1 -12.06 4.27 -46.63
N ILE A 2 -11.46 3.73 -45.58
CA ILE A 2 -11.55 4.32 -44.23
C ILE A 2 -10.66 5.56 -44.26
N ALA A 3 -11.25 6.75 -44.06
CA ALA A 3 -10.48 7.98 -43.96
C ALA A 3 -9.56 7.89 -42.75
N VAL A 4 -8.24 7.85 -42.98
CA VAL A 4 -7.26 7.75 -41.90
C VAL A 4 -7.28 9.04 -41.09
N PHE A 5 -7.63 8.95 -39.80
CA PHE A 5 -7.58 10.10 -38.89
C PHE A 5 -6.15 10.65 -38.82
N LYS A 6 -5.95 11.91 -39.23
CA LYS A 6 -4.63 12.53 -39.32
C LYS A 6 -4.20 13.10 -37.97
N TRP A 7 -3.13 12.57 -37.39
CA TRP A 7 -2.55 13.12 -36.16
C TRP A 7 -1.70 14.35 -36.43
N SER A 8 -1.90 15.40 -35.64
CA SER A 8 -1.04 16.58 -35.55
C SER A 8 -0.42 16.66 -34.16
N ASP A 9 0.58 17.52 -33.98
CA ASP A 9 1.25 17.67 -32.69
C ASP A 9 0.31 18.25 -31.62
N GLU A 10 -0.62 19.13 -32.01
CA GLU A 10 -1.66 19.65 -31.12
C GLU A 10 -2.63 18.54 -30.67
N ARG A 11 -3.01 17.64 -31.58
CA ARG A 11 -3.86 16.48 -31.25
C ARG A 11 -3.16 15.54 -30.28
N ARG A 12 -1.87 15.25 -30.52
CA ARG A 12 -1.07 14.40 -29.62
C ARG A 12 -0.98 15.03 -28.23
N THR A 13 -0.70 16.32 -28.17
CA THR A 13 -0.60 17.09 -26.92
C THR A 13 -1.94 17.08 -26.17
N ALA A 14 -3.04 17.39 -26.85
CA ALA A 14 -4.38 17.37 -26.25
C ALA A 14 -4.80 15.97 -25.77
N ALA A 15 -4.50 14.91 -26.53
CA ALA A 15 -4.83 13.53 -26.15
C ALA A 15 -4.08 13.09 -24.89
N LEU A 16 -2.80 13.48 -24.74
CA LEU A 16 -2.02 13.23 -23.52
C LEU A 16 -2.59 13.98 -22.31
N LEU A 17 -2.85 15.29 -22.45
CA LEU A 17 -3.39 16.11 -21.35
C LEU A 17 -4.80 15.67 -20.92
N LEU A 18 -5.62 15.20 -21.86
CA LEU A 18 -6.94 14.63 -21.57
C LEU A 18 -6.83 13.30 -20.83
N ALA A 19 -5.83 12.47 -21.16
CA ALA A 19 -5.59 11.22 -20.45
C ALA A 19 -5.06 11.46 -19.01
N GLU A 20 -4.35 12.55 -18.75
CA GLU A 20 -3.95 12.92 -17.39
C GLU A 20 -5.13 13.33 -16.50
N GLY A 21 -6.19 13.91 -17.08
CA GLY A 21 -7.46 14.18 -16.39
C GLY A 21 -7.45 15.33 -15.36
N ASN A 22 -6.35 16.08 -15.25
CA ASN A 22 -6.17 17.13 -14.22
C ASN A 22 -6.54 18.54 -14.68
N LEU A 23 -6.79 18.71 -15.99
CA LEU A 23 -7.02 20.01 -16.61
C LEU A 23 -8.42 20.08 -17.23
N THR A 24 -9.02 21.27 -17.16
CA THR A 24 -10.24 21.57 -17.90
C THR A 24 -9.97 21.68 -19.39
N ASP A 25 -10.98 21.43 -20.24
CA ASP A 25 -10.86 21.57 -21.70
C ASP A 25 -10.35 22.95 -22.14
N ALA A 26 -10.62 24.01 -21.37
CA ALA A 26 -10.10 25.35 -21.64
C ALA A 26 -8.59 25.44 -21.40
N GLN A 27 -8.09 24.86 -20.31
CA GLN A 27 -6.66 24.81 -20.01
C GLN A 27 -5.91 23.93 -21.01
N ILE A 28 -6.49 22.78 -21.37
CA ILE A 28 -5.94 21.88 -22.38
C ILE A 28 -5.84 22.57 -23.74
N ALA A 29 -6.88 23.30 -24.13
CA ALA A 29 -6.88 24.05 -25.39
C ALA A 29 -5.76 25.10 -25.43
N THR A 30 -5.60 25.88 -24.36
CA THR A 30 -4.50 26.85 -24.23
C THR A 30 -3.14 26.18 -24.36
N GLN A 31 -2.93 25.05 -23.69
CA GLN A 31 -1.65 24.34 -23.67
C GLN A 31 -1.35 23.63 -25.00
N ALA A 32 -2.38 23.13 -25.69
CA ALA A 32 -2.27 22.53 -27.01
C ALA A 32 -2.25 23.57 -28.15
N GLY A 33 -2.36 24.87 -27.86
CA GLY A 33 -2.34 25.94 -28.86
C GLY A 33 -3.60 26.01 -29.75
N VAL A 34 -4.74 25.52 -29.27
CA VAL A 34 -6.01 25.48 -30.02
C VAL A 34 -7.15 26.15 -29.25
N CYS A 35 -8.30 26.35 -29.90
CA CYS A 35 -9.49 26.83 -29.20
C CYS A 35 -10.24 25.69 -28.49
N ARG A 36 -10.95 26.00 -27.41
CA ARG A 36 -11.75 25.01 -26.64
C ARG A 36 -12.72 24.21 -27.51
N GLN A 37 -13.36 24.87 -28.50
CA GLN A 37 -14.27 24.22 -29.44
C GLN A 37 -13.59 23.11 -30.24
N THR A 38 -12.30 23.29 -30.56
CA THR A 38 -11.50 22.28 -31.28
C THR A 38 -11.32 21.02 -30.43
N ILE A 39 -11.03 21.17 -29.13
CA ILE A 39 -10.95 20.04 -28.20
C ILE A 39 -12.31 19.32 -28.10
N TRP A 40 -13.40 20.08 -27.98
CA TRP A 40 -14.75 19.50 -27.94
C TRP A 40 -15.07 18.70 -29.20
N ASN A 41 -14.75 19.22 -30.38
CA ASN A 41 -14.94 18.53 -31.66
C ASN A 41 -14.09 17.24 -31.73
N TRP A 42 -12.83 17.28 -31.29
CA TRP A 42 -11.96 16.10 -31.32
C TRP A 42 -12.46 14.98 -30.40
N LYS A 43 -13.05 15.30 -29.25
CA LYS A 43 -13.68 14.29 -28.37
C LYS A 43 -14.86 13.55 -28.99
N GLN A 44 -15.49 14.11 -30.04
CA GLN A 44 -16.56 13.43 -30.78
C GLN A 44 -16.00 12.43 -31.81
N ILE A 45 -14.69 12.42 -32.05
CA ILE A 45 -14.05 11.56 -33.04
C ILE A 45 -13.62 10.24 -32.36
N PRO A 46 -14.14 9.07 -32.81
CA PRO A 46 -13.86 7.78 -32.18
C PRO A 46 -12.37 7.46 -32.09
N GLU A 47 -11.59 7.72 -33.14
CA GLU A 47 -10.15 7.44 -33.20
C GLU A 47 -9.35 8.28 -32.19
N PHE A 48 -9.78 9.52 -31.95
CA PHE A 48 -9.15 10.40 -30.98
C PHE A 48 -9.45 9.92 -29.55
N THR A 49 -10.71 9.58 -29.28
CA THR A 49 -11.15 9.04 -27.98
C THR A 49 -10.51 7.69 -27.67
N ALA A 50 -10.41 6.78 -28.65
CA ALA A 50 -9.71 5.51 -28.50
C ALA A 50 -8.23 5.68 -28.11
N THR A 51 -7.58 6.74 -28.61
CA THR A 51 -6.18 7.04 -28.25
C THR A 51 -6.07 7.61 -26.84
N ILE A 52 -7.02 8.45 -26.42
CA ILE A 52 -7.11 8.91 -25.01
C ILE A 52 -7.28 7.69 -24.09
N GLU A 53 -8.18 6.77 -24.43
CA GLU A 53 -8.39 5.53 -23.68
C GLU A 53 -7.13 4.66 -23.61
N SER A 54 -6.38 4.55 -24.71
CA SER A 54 -5.10 3.84 -24.73
C SER A 54 -4.08 4.45 -23.77
N HIS A 55 -3.90 5.77 -23.79
CA HIS A 55 -2.99 6.45 -22.85
C HIS A 55 -3.46 6.34 -21.40
N LEU A 56 -4.78 6.46 -21.16
CA LEU A 56 -5.37 6.24 -19.84
C LEU A 56 -5.08 4.84 -19.31
N GLU A 57 -5.22 3.82 -20.15
CA GLU A 57 -4.94 2.45 -19.76
C GLU A 57 -3.45 2.24 -19.50
N GLU A 58 -2.55 2.81 -20.32
CA GLU A 58 -1.12 2.77 -20.08
C GLU A 58 -0.75 3.43 -18.74
N PHE A 59 -1.31 4.60 -18.43
CA PHE A 59 -1.13 5.24 -17.12
C PHE A 59 -1.65 4.38 -15.97
N ARG A 60 -2.83 3.75 -16.13
CA ARG A 60 -3.38 2.83 -15.11
C ARG A 60 -2.47 1.62 -14.90
N GLN A 61 -1.93 1.06 -15.97
CA GLN A 61 -1.00 -0.07 -15.91
C GLN A 61 0.30 0.33 -15.21
N GLU A 62 0.84 1.52 -15.48
CA GLU A 62 2.04 2.03 -14.81
C GLU A 62 1.79 2.30 -13.32
N VAL A 63 0.66 2.94 -12.97
CA VAL A 63 0.25 3.13 -11.57
C VAL A 63 0.11 1.78 -10.87
N ARG A 64 -0.53 0.79 -11.52
CA ARG A 64 -0.65 -0.57 -11.00
C ARG A 64 0.72 -1.22 -10.82
N ARG A 65 1.62 -1.12 -11.81
CA ARG A 65 2.97 -1.66 -11.76
C ARG A 65 3.78 -1.06 -10.61
N ARG A 66 3.73 0.26 -10.43
CA ARG A 66 4.36 0.96 -9.30
C ARG A 66 3.76 0.53 -7.97
N GLY A 67 2.43 0.38 -7.91
CA GLY A 67 1.73 -0.15 -6.74
C GLY A 67 2.18 -1.56 -6.38
N LEU A 68 2.27 -2.46 -7.36
CA LEU A 68 2.77 -3.83 -7.21
C LEU A 68 4.22 -3.86 -6.74
N ALA A 69 5.11 -3.07 -7.34
CA ALA A 69 6.50 -2.98 -6.92
C ALA A 69 6.65 -2.41 -5.50
N SER A 70 5.80 -1.47 -5.11
CA SER A 70 5.74 -0.96 -3.74
C SER A 70 5.31 -2.04 -2.75
N ARG A 71 4.27 -2.83 -3.11
CA ARG A 71 3.78 -3.95 -2.32
C ARG A 71 4.82 -5.05 -2.15
N GLU A 72 5.49 -5.44 -3.23
CA GLU A 72 6.57 -6.43 -3.20
C GLU A 72 7.71 -5.98 -2.28
N ARG A 73 8.12 -4.72 -2.35
CA ARG A 73 9.13 -4.16 -1.43
C ARG A 73 8.70 -4.26 0.04
N ARG A 74 7.43 -3.95 0.35
CA ARG A 74 6.91 -4.08 1.73
C ARG A 74 6.92 -5.53 2.20
N ILE A 75 6.50 -6.48 1.35
CA ILE A 75 6.54 -7.91 1.67
C ILE A 75 7.98 -8.38 1.94
N ARG A 76 8.94 -8.01 1.08
CA ARG A 76 10.36 -8.35 1.31
C ARG A 76 10.88 -7.79 2.64
N ALA A 77 10.51 -6.57 2.99
CA ALA A 77 10.88 -5.96 4.27
C ALA A 77 10.20 -6.61 5.48
N LEU A 78 8.98 -7.13 5.33
CA LEU A 78 8.32 -7.94 6.37
C LEU A 78 9.04 -9.28 6.55
N ASN A 79 9.40 -9.96 5.45
CA ASN A 79 10.12 -11.23 5.49
C ASN A 79 11.50 -11.08 6.15
N ASP A 80 12.29 -10.07 5.77
CA ASP A 80 13.61 -9.82 6.38
C ASP A 80 13.51 -9.60 7.90
N ARG A 81 12.49 -8.86 8.38
CA ARG A 81 12.27 -8.69 9.82
C ARG A 81 11.85 -9.98 10.50
N TRP A 82 10.97 -10.76 9.87
CA TRP A 82 10.55 -12.07 10.39
C TRP A 82 11.76 -13.02 10.50
N ASP A 83 12.60 -13.11 9.47
CA ASP A 83 13.83 -13.93 9.46
C ASP A 83 14.79 -13.51 10.58
N ARG A 84 14.95 -12.20 10.82
CA ARG A 84 15.79 -11.69 11.92
C ARG A 84 15.24 -12.08 13.29
N LEU A 85 13.92 -12.03 13.49
CA LEU A 85 13.31 -12.44 14.76
C LEU A 85 13.45 -13.95 14.98
N GLN A 86 13.27 -14.77 13.93
CA GLN A 86 13.54 -16.21 13.99
C GLN A 86 15.00 -16.49 14.37
N ARG A 87 15.95 -15.79 13.75
CA ARG A 87 17.37 -15.93 14.09
C ARG A 87 17.68 -15.59 15.55
N ILE A 88 17.05 -14.55 16.11
CA ILE A 88 17.18 -14.25 17.55
C ILE A 88 16.67 -15.42 18.40
N MET A 89 15.57 -16.06 18.01
CA MET A 89 15.06 -17.24 18.71
C MET A 89 16.04 -18.41 18.62
N GLU A 90 16.59 -18.69 17.45
CA GLU A 90 17.61 -19.74 17.25
C GLU A 90 18.85 -19.49 18.12
N GLU A 91 19.37 -18.27 18.09
CA GLU A 91 20.54 -17.88 18.89
C GLU A 91 20.27 -17.99 20.40
N ARG A 92 19.07 -17.61 20.86
CA ARG A 92 18.64 -17.77 22.26
C ARG A 92 18.46 -19.24 22.66
N ALA A 93 17.89 -20.04 21.77
CA ALA A 93 17.70 -21.48 21.98
C ALA A 93 19.03 -22.23 22.09
N ALA A 94 20.07 -21.73 21.40
CA ALA A 94 21.41 -22.29 21.42
C ALA A 94 22.26 -21.84 22.63
N ASP A 95 21.78 -20.90 23.46
CA ASP A 95 22.51 -20.47 24.66
C ASP A 95 22.66 -21.65 25.64
N PRO A 96 23.89 -22.03 26.03
CA PRO A 96 24.11 -23.12 27.00
C PRO A 96 23.36 -22.96 28.31
N LYS A 97 23.06 -21.72 28.75
CA LYS A 97 22.28 -21.46 29.97
C LYS A 97 20.82 -21.89 29.86
N MET A 98 20.31 -22.06 28.64
CA MET A 98 18.93 -22.47 28.36
C MET A 98 18.79 -23.98 28.16
N ALA A 99 19.89 -24.75 28.10
CA ALA A 99 19.89 -26.18 27.77
C ALA A 99 19.03 -27.01 28.74
N ASP A 100 19.12 -26.72 30.04
CA ASP A 100 18.40 -27.44 31.10
C ASP A 100 17.10 -26.75 31.54
N VAL A 101 16.73 -25.64 30.88
CA VAL A 101 15.52 -24.87 31.20
C VAL A 101 14.35 -25.42 30.40
N PRO A 102 13.23 -25.83 31.02
CA PRO A 102 12.04 -26.27 30.29
C PRO A 102 11.54 -25.18 29.33
N GLY A 103 11.51 -25.49 28.04
CA GLY A 103 11.17 -24.52 26.98
C GLY A 103 12.32 -23.61 26.54
N GLY A 104 13.52 -23.73 27.13
CA GLY A 104 14.70 -22.94 26.76
C GLY A 104 15.12 -23.13 25.30
N SER A 105 14.98 -24.36 24.77
CA SER A 105 15.26 -24.69 23.37
C SER A 105 14.34 -24.01 22.34
N THR A 106 13.32 -23.26 22.77
CA THR A 106 12.42 -22.52 21.88
C THR A 106 12.93 -21.12 21.54
N GLY A 107 13.88 -20.58 22.32
CA GLY A 107 14.33 -19.19 22.19
C GLY A 107 13.33 -18.14 22.65
N LEU A 108 12.17 -18.56 23.17
CA LEU A 108 11.08 -17.69 23.59
C LEU A 108 11.15 -17.28 25.07
N LEU A 109 12.10 -17.79 25.85
CA LEU A 109 12.25 -17.43 27.25
C LEU A 109 13.21 -16.24 27.42
N LEU A 110 12.78 -15.25 28.20
CA LEU A 110 13.64 -14.22 28.75
C LEU A 110 14.17 -14.69 30.11
N HIS A 111 15.50 -14.67 30.25
CA HIS A 111 16.18 -14.88 31.52
C HIS A 111 16.35 -13.54 32.23
N ASN A 112 15.87 -13.47 33.47
CA ASN A 112 16.06 -12.34 34.38
C ASN A 112 16.63 -12.84 35.69
N VAL A 113 17.46 -12.02 36.34
CA VAL A 113 17.98 -12.34 37.68
C VAL A 113 17.33 -11.41 38.69
N LYS A 114 16.71 -11.98 39.72
CA LYS A 114 16.12 -11.23 40.83
C LYS A 114 16.91 -11.47 42.11
N GLY A 115 17.40 -10.39 42.71
CA GLY A 115 17.93 -10.42 44.07
C GLY A 115 16.79 -10.50 45.10
N VAL A 116 16.88 -11.45 46.02
CA VAL A 116 15.93 -11.61 47.13
C VAL A 116 16.68 -11.60 48.46
N GLY A 117 16.23 -10.74 49.39
CA GLY A 117 16.87 -10.53 50.69
C GLY A 117 17.68 -9.24 50.77
N ALA A 118 18.27 -8.95 51.93
CA ALA A 118 19.11 -7.79 52.20
C ALA A 118 20.33 -8.18 53.04
N GLY A 119 21.44 -7.45 52.89
CA GLY A 119 22.71 -7.72 53.58
C GLY A 119 23.36 -9.04 53.15
N GLU A 120 24.06 -9.71 54.06
CA GLU A 120 24.80 -10.96 53.82
C GLU A 120 23.94 -12.15 53.33
N LYS A 121 22.60 -12.05 53.43
CA LYS A 121 21.65 -13.11 53.05
C LYS A 121 21.00 -12.90 51.67
N ALA A 122 21.45 -11.91 50.89
CA ALA A 122 20.94 -11.71 49.54
C ALA A 122 21.22 -12.96 48.66
N LYS A 123 20.17 -13.49 48.03
CA LYS A 123 20.26 -14.60 47.06
C LYS A 123 19.86 -14.11 45.69
N LEU A 124 20.55 -14.58 44.65
CA LEU A 124 20.12 -14.39 43.27
C LEU A 124 19.23 -15.56 42.86
N LEU A 125 18.06 -15.24 42.30
CA LEU A 125 17.13 -16.20 41.73
C LEU A 125 17.00 -15.95 40.23
N ASP A 126 17.22 -16.99 39.44
CA ASP A 126 16.96 -17.00 38.01
C ASP A 126 15.45 -17.12 37.76
N ILE A 127 14.92 -16.17 37.00
CA ILE A 127 13.50 -16.11 36.61
C ILE A 127 13.43 -16.20 35.10
N TYR A 128 12.69 -17.18 34.60
CA TYR A 128 12.42 -17.36 33.18
C TYR A 128 10.95 -17.01 32.90
N ALA A 129 10.72 -16.16 31.90
CA ALA A 129 9.39 -15.78 31.48
C ALA A 129 9.28 -15.79 29.95
N VAL A 130 8.10 -16.15 29.42
CA VAL A 130 7.87 -16.13 27.98
C VAL A 130 7.92 -14.69 27.44
N ASP A 131 8.64 -14.49 26.35
CA ASP A 131 8.75 -13.24 25.62
C ASP A 131 7.46 -12.98 24.80
N THR A 132 6.40 -12.60 25.51
CA THR A 132 5.10 -12.29 24.91
C THR A 132 5.16 -11.08 23.98
N ARG A 133 6.17 -10.23 24.12
CA ARG A 133 6.40 -9.08 23.22
C ARG A 133 6.91 -9.56 21.88
N LEU A 134 7.94 -10.41 21.85
CA LEU A 134 8.44 -11.03 20.62
C LEU A 134 7.33 -11.78 19.88
N LEU A 135 6.54 -12.59 20.59
CA LEU A 135 5.40 -13.32 20.00
C LEU A 135 4.35 -12.39 19.39
N LYS A 136 4.06 -11.27 20.06
CA LYS A 136 3.15 -10.26 19.53
C LYS A 136 3.68 -9.66 18.23
N GLU A 137 4.97 -9.28 18.19
CA GLU A 137 5.58 -8.70 16.99
C GLU A 137 5.59 -9.68 15.81
N LEU A 138 5.95 -10.95 16.04
CA LEU A 138 5.87 -11.99 15.01
C LEU A 138 4.45 -12.11 14.42
N ARG A 139 3.44 -12.18 15.30
CA ARG A 139 2.03 -12.25 14.88
C ARG A 139 1.58 -11.01 14.11
N GLU A 140 2.01 -9.81 14.50
CA GLU A 140 1.67 -8.59 13.75
C GLU A 140 2.36 -8.53 12.39
N LEU A 141 3.62 -9.01 12.27
CA LEU A 141 4.30 -9.13 10.97
C LEU A 141 3.57 -10.11 10.04
N GLU A 142 3.17 -11.27 10.56
CA GLU A 142 2.41 -12.29 9.82
C GLU A 142 1.03 -11.75 9.38
N LYS A 143 0.34 -11.03 10.27
CA LYS A 143 -0.93 -10.36 9.95
C LYS A 143 -0.75 -9.31 8.85
N GLN A 144 0.26 -8.45 8.96
CA GLN A 144 0.54 -7.44 7.94
C GLN A 144 0.90 -8.10 6.60
N ALA A 145 1.67 -9.19 6.61
CA ALA A 145 2.00 -9.94 5.39
C ALA A 145 0.74 -10.52 4.73
N ALA A 146 -0.19 -11.10 5.50
CA ALA A 146 -1.46 -11.59 4.99
C ALA A 146 -2.32 -10.47 4.37
N GLN A 147 -2.31 -9.27 4.97
CA GLN A 147 -2.99 -8.10 4.41
C GLN A 147 -2.35 -7.64 3.09
N GLU A 148 -1.02 -7.54 3.03
CA GLU A 148 -0.30 -7.15 1.80
C GLU A 148 -0.51 -8.17 0.66
N LEU A 149 -0.59 -9.46 0.99
CA LEU A 149 -0.89 -10.52 0.01
C LEU A 149 -2.37 -10.56 -0.41
N GLY A 150 -3.25 -9.80 0.25
CA GLY A 150 -4.69 -9.82 0.00
C GLY A 150 -5.38 -11.09 0.51
N GLN A 151 -4.73 -11.86 1.39
CA GLN A 151 -5.27 -13.07 2.02
C GLN A 151 -6.18 -12.74 3.21
N TRP A 152 -6.10 -11.51 3.73
CA TRP A 152 -6.95 -11.00 4.79
C TRP A 152 -7.87 -9.90 4.26
N VAL A 153 -9.17 -10.16 4.22
CA VAL A 153 -10.19 -9.18 3.80
C VAL A 153 -11.06 -8.82 5.00
N GLU A 154 -10.94 -7.59 5.47
CA GLU A 154 -11.83 -7.06 6.51
C GLU A 154 -13.08 -6.49 5.81
N ARG A 155 -14.27 -6.95 6.22
CA ARG A 155 -15.52 -6.51 5.62
C ARG A 155 -15.80 -5.07 6.05
N GLN A 156 -15.57 -4.12 5.16
CA GLN A 156 -15.95 -2.72 5.39
C GLN A 156 -17.38 -2.47 4.91
N GLU A 157 -18.21 -1.88 5.77
CA GLU A 157 -19.52 -1.36 5.39
C GLU A 157 -19.33 -0.11 4.52
N VAL A 158 -19.79 -0.16 3.27
CA VAL A 158 -19.77 1.00 2.37
C VAL A 158 -20.88 1.95 2.80
N ARG A 159 -20.53 3.06 3.45
CA ARG A 159 -21.46 4.17 3.71
C ARG A 159 -21.72 4.89 2.39
N GLN A 160 -22.83 4.56 1.72
CA GLN A 160 -23.25 5.31 0.54
C GLN A 160 -23.59 6.74 0.95
N LEU A 161 -22.75 7.70 0.55
CA LEU A 161 -23.08 9.12 0.60
C LEU A 161 -24.02 9.42 -0.57
N THR A 162 -25.33 9.32 -0.35
CA THR A 162 -26.32 9.85 -1.28
C THR A 162 -26.16 11.37 -1.32
N LYS A 163 -25.60 11.90 -2.41
CA LYS A 163 -25.66 13.33 -2.71
C LYS A 163 -27.13 13.68 -2.96
N ALA A 164 -27.75 14.37 -2.00
CA ALA A 164 -29.04 14.99 -2.21
C ALA A 164 -28.82 16.20 -3.14
N TYR A 165 -29.20 16.05 -4.41
CA TYR A 165 -29.33 17.19 -5.30
C TYR A 165 -30.59 17.95 -4.89
N VAL A 166 -30.44 19.13 -4.31
CA VAL A 166 -31.55 20.07 -4.13
C VAL A 166 -31.75 20.75 -5.48
N THR A 167 -32.84 20.42 -6.16
CA THR A 167 -33.31 21.19 -7.30
C THR A 167 -33.90 22.49 -6.76
N VAL A 168 -33.16 23.59 -6.91
CA VAL A 168 -33.66 24.95 -6.67
C VAL A 168 -34.57 25.29 -7.84
N GLY A 169 -35.85 25.55 -7.56
CA GLY A 169 -36.81 25.97 -8.57
C GLY A 169 -36.50 27.39 -9.07
N PRO A 170 -37.03 27.78 -10.24
CA PRO A 170 -36.79 29.11 -10.81
C PRO A 170 -37.32 30.28 -9.97
N ASP A 171 -38.05 30.01 -8.88
CA ASP A 171 -38.62 31.03 -7.99
C ASP A 171 -37.73 31.39 -6.78
N ASP A 172 -36.55 30.77 -6.66
CA ASP A 172 -35.60 30.97 -5.54
C ASP A 172 -34.35 31.78 -5.94
N LEU A 173 -34.44 32.65 -6.96
CA LEU A 173 -33.42 33.66 -7.32
C LEU A 173 -33.96 35.09 -7.22
#